data_AF-A0A6N7IIA8-F1
#
_entry.id   AF-A0A6N7IIA8-F1
#
_cell.length_a   1.000
_cell.length_b   1.000
_cell.length_c   1.000
_cell.angle_alpha   90.00
_cell.angle_beta   90.00
_cell.angle_gamma   90.00
#
_symmetry.space_group_name_H-M   'P 1'
#
loop_
_entity.id
_entity.type
_entity.pdbx_description
1 polymer ?
#
loop_
_entity_poly.entity_id
_entity_poly.type
_entity_poly.pdbx_seq_one_letter_code
_entity_poly.pdbx_strand_id
1 'polypeptide(L)'
;MADYGHDLLFGCFLVPSAEGPEALGALARTADDIGLDLLSVQDHPYQPSFLDAWTLLSALAAQTGRIRLLPNVANLPLRPPAMLARSVASLDILSGGRVELGLGAGFLWDPIAGMGGPRRSPGEAVDALAEAIAVIRALWTPGPEVGFAGKHYQLDEARPGPFPIHPVGIWLGAYKRRMLELTGRLADGWVPTLGYASPGELVAMNRTIDAAADAAGRHPGQIRRIYNINGTFTGSGRDFLHGPPSLWIEQLTELALTAGISGFLLAPGNDAPGDLRRFAEEVAPGVREAVADARRAEAAPTAEERAGPADGEPLDDAGRSRAGRSRAAEHTDAAITGQGRISQQALVQIHDHLRGELAQLRDTVQAVAEGSANPGAARSLINRMTMRQNYWTLGAFCAAYCRVLSIHHAIEDEHMFVSLRRADEGLSPVLERLGQEHEVIAELLSDLDAALVAMVEDPGGLDAVRRAVDELSEVLLSHLAYEEDELLEPIGRYGIVI
;
A
#
# COMPACT_ATOMS: atom_id res chain seq x y z
N MET A 1 -10.24 6.88 13.56
CA MET A 1 -9.85 6.49 12.18
C MET A 1 -8.42 6.89 11.80
N ALA A 2 -7.77 6.16 10.87
CA ALA A 2 -6.45 6.49 10.31
C ALA A 2 -6.55 7.31 8.99
N ASP A 3 -7.69 7.94 8.72
CA ASP A 3 -8.03 8.55 7.43
C ASP A 3 -7.63 10.04 7.30
N TYR A 4 -7.03 10.59 8.36
CA TYR A 4 -6.53 11.97 8.47
C TYR A 4 -7.57 13.07 8.20
N GLY A 5 -8.86 12.74 8.08
CA GLY A 5 -9.94 13.68 7.82
C GLY A 5 -9.89 14.40 6.47
N HIS A 6 -9.05 13.96 5.54
CA HIS A 6 -8.95 14.58 4.21
C HIS A 6 -10.24 14.36 3.39
N ASP A 7 -10.56 15.31 2.52
CA ASP A 7 -11.44 15.11 1.38
C ASP A 7 -10.81 14.12 0.39
N LEU A 8 -11.63 13.30 -0.26
CA LEU A 8 -11.14 12.33 -1.23
C LEU A 8 -10.94 12.97 -2.60
N LEU A 9 -9.85 12.60 -3.28
CA LEU A 9 -9.53 13.06 -4.63
C LEU A 9 -9.51 11.88 -5.61
N PHE A 10 -10.12 12.04 -6.77
CA PHE A 10 -10.13 11.02 -7.81
C PHE A 10 -9.54 11.61 -9.09
N GLY A 11 -8.62 10.90 -9.72
CA GLY A 11 -7.93 11.41 -10.89
C GLY A 11 -7.43 10.33 -11.81
N CYS A 12 -6.70 10.76 -12.84
CA CYS A 12 -6.07 9.87 -13.79
C CYS A 12 -4.55 10.03 -13.81
N PHE A 13 -3.88 8.93 -14.17
CA PHE A 13 -2.44 8.86 -14.39
C PHE A 13 -2.20 8.45 -15.85
N LEU A 14 -1.70 9.40 -16.64
CA LEU A 14 -1.54 9.26 -18.08
C LEU A 14 -0.09 9.09 -18.48
N VAL A 15 0.13 8.25 -19.48
CA VAL A 15 1.41 8.11 -20.16
C VAL A 15 1.54 9.24 -21.19
N PRO A 16 2.59 10.07 -21.16
CA PRO A 16 2.77 11.20 -22.07
C PRO A 16 3.26 10.73 -23.45
N SER A 17 2.57 9.78 -24.08
CA SER A 17 2.96 9.24 -25.39
C SER A 17 3.04 10.33 -26.46
N ALA A 18 4.14 10.34 -27.22
CA ALA A 18 4.26 11.14 -28.44
C ALA A 18 3.47 10.54 -29.61
N GLU A 19 3.09 9.26 -29.51
CA GLU A 19 2.15 8.65 -30.45
C GLU A 19 0.72 9.03 -30.05
N GLY A 20 0.03 9.77 -30.93
CA GLY A 20 -1.35 10.19 -30.73
C GLY A 20 -1.57 11.29 -29.68
N PRO A 21 -0.84 12.42 -29.72
CA PRO A 21 -0.96 13.48 -28.71
C PRO A 21 -2.35 14.12 -28.64
N GLU A 22 -3.12 14.10 -29.74
CA GLU A 22 -4.50 14.59 -29.74
C GLU A 22 -5.42 13.75 -28.85
N ALA A 23 -5.17 12.44 -28.75
CA ALA A 23 -5.93 11.55 -27.87
C ALA A 23 -5.71 11.90 -26.40
N LEU A 24 -4.49 12.31 -26.01
CA LEU A 24 -4.20 12.80 -24.65
C LEU A 24 -4.98 14.09 -24.34
N GLY A 25 -5.04 15.03 -25.29
CA GLY A 25 -5.86 16.24 -25.14
C GLY A 25 -7.36 15.94 -25.01
N ALA A 26 -7.87 15.00 -25.81
CA ALA A 26 -9.27 14.57 -25.72
C ALA A 26 -9.58 13.85 -24.39
N LEU A 27 -8.66 13.02 -23.90
CA LEU A 27 -8.79 12.32 -22.63
C LEU A 27 -8.73 13.32 -21.45
N ALA A 28 -7.86 14.33 -21.53
CA ALA A 28 -7.79 15.39 -20.51
C ALA A 28 -9.08 16.20 -20.42
N ARG A 29 -9.67 16.60 -21.56
CA ARG A 29 -11.01 17.24 -21.58
C ARG A 29 -12.08 16.33 -21.01
N THR A 30 -12.06 15.04 -21.38
CA THR A 30 -13.00 14.06 -20.84
C THR A 30 -12.89 13.97 -19.32
N ALA A 31 -11.67 13.86 -18.78
CA ALA A 31 -11.42 13.83 -17.33
C ALA A 31 -11.92 15.09 -16.62
N ASP A 32 -11.69 16.26 -17.21
CA ASP A 32 -12.17 17.55 -16.69
C ASP A 32 -13.71 17.67 -16.72
N ASP A 33 -14.34 17.20 -17.80
CA ASP A 33 -15.80 17.26 -18.01
C ASP A 33 -16.57 16.32 -17.07
N ILE A 34 -16.05 15.11 -16.84
CA ILE A 34 -16.66 14.12 -15.93
C ILE A 34 -16.35 14.40 -14.45
N GLY A 35 -15.57 15.45 -14.15
CA GLY A 35 -15.36 15.93 -12.78
C GLY A 35 -14.25 15.22 -12.01
N LEU A 36 -13.23 14.66 -12.68
CA LEU A 36 -12.03 14.22 -11.98
C LEU A 36 -11.26 15.41 -11.39
N ASP A 37 -10.71 15.22 -10.20
CA ASP A 37 -10.01 16.23 -9.41
C ASP A 37 -8.56 16.46 -9.88
N LEU A 38 -7.92 15.39 -10.38
CA LEU A 38 -6.49 15.36 -10.71
C LEU A 38 -6.23 14.69 -12.07
N LEU A 39 -5.34 15.27 -12.86
CA LEU A 39 -4.71 14.67 -14.03
C LEU A 39 -3.21 14.71 -13.81
N SER A 40 -2.59 13.54 -13.89
CA SER A 40 -1.16 13.42 -13.71
C SER A 40 -0.48 12.77 -14.90
N VAL A 41 0.76 13.16 -15.17
CA VAL A 41 1.58 12.56 -16.23
C VAL A 41 2.95 12.19 -15.70
N GLN A 42 3.48 11.04 -16.11
CA GLN A 42 4.83 10.63 -15.72
C GLN A 42 5.91 11.52 -16.35
N ASP A 43 6.98 11.82 -15.61
CA ASP A 43 8.13 12.59 -16.13
C ASP A 43 9.35 11.68 -16.28
N HIS A 44 9.49 11.08 -17.47
CA HIS A 44 10.66 10.29 -17.85
C HIS A 44 11.31 10.92 -19.10
N PRO A 45 12.03 12.05 -18.98
CA PRO A 45 12.53 12.81 -20.13
C PRO A 45 13.44 12.04 -21.08
N TYR A 46 14.04 10.95 -20.58
CA TYR A 46 14.93 10.07 -21.34
C TYR A 46 14.19 8.98 -22.14
N GLN A 47 12.86 8.86 -22.03
CA GLN A 47 12.08 7.94 -22.86
C GLN A 47 11.75 8.62 -24.20
N PRO A 48 12.31 8.15 -25.33
CA PRO A 48 12.20 8.84 -26.61
C PRO A 48 10.77 8.82 -27.20
N SER A 49 9.92 7.90 -26.76
CA SER A 49 8.51 7.83 -27.16
C SER A 49 7.61 8.78 -26.35
N PHE A 50 8.16 9.51 -25.37
CA PHE A 50 7.38 10.39 -24.51
C PHE A 50 7.59 11.86 -24.86
N LEU A 51 6.51 12.63 -24.73
CA LEU A 51 6.53 14.08 -24.68
C LEU A 51 7.17 14.55 -23.37
N ASP A 52 7.74 15.75 -23.41
CA ASP A 52 8.16 16.45 -22.20
C ASP A 52 6.94 16.75 -21.29
N ALA A 53 6.99 16.28 -20.05
CA ALA A 53 5.87 16.36 -19.10
C ALA A 53 5.40 17.79 -18.84
N TRP A 54 6.32 18.75 -18.67
CA TRP A 54 5.96 20.16 -18.39
C TRP A 54 5.35 20.85 -19.60
N THR A 55 5.87 20.57 -20.79
CA THR A 55 5.31 21.04 -22.06
C THR A 55 3.90 20.50 -22.27
N LEU A 56 3.71 19.19 -22.04
CA LEU A 56 2.39 18.55 -22.13
C LEU A 56 1.42 19.14 -21.11
N LEU A 57 1.78 19.20 -19.82
CA LEU A 57 0.92 19.75 -18.78
C LEU A 57 0.52 21.21 -19.07
N SER A 58 1.41 22.02 -19.64
CA SER A 58 1.09 23.39 -20.07
C SER A 58 0.04 23.41 -21.19
N ALA A 59 0.15 22.51 -22.16
CA ALA A 59 -0.84 22.38 -23.23
C ALA A 59 -2.19 21.85 -22.73
N LEU A 60 -2.18 20.93 -21.77
CA LEU A 60 -3.41 20.40 -21.15
C LEU A 60 -4.09 21.43 -20.24
N ALA A 61 -3.31 22.27 -19.54
CA ALA A 61 -3.84 23.37 -18.74
C ALA A 61 -4.67 24.35 -19.56
N ALA A 62 -4.23 24.66 -20.78
CA ALA A 62 -4.95 25.54 -21.70
C ALA A 62 -6.24 24.91 -22.28
N GLN A 63 -6.37 23.58 -22.21
CA GLN A 63 -7.50 22.82 -22.75
C GLN A 63 -8.51 22.38 -21.69
N THR A 64 -8.24 22.66 -20.41
CA THR A 64 -9.06 22.23 -19.26
C THR A 64 -9.37 23.42 -18.35
N GLY A 65 -10.49 23.37 -17.64
CA GLY A 65 -10.99 24.46 -16.82
C GLY A 65 -10.96 24.21 -15.31
N ARG A 66 -11.02 22.96 -14.83
CA ARG A 66 -11.19 22.65 -13.39
C ARG A 66 -10.15 21.69 -12.84
N ILE A 67 -9.82 20.63 -13.58
CA ILE A 67 -8.94 19.55 -13.14
C ILE A 67 -7.56 20.07 -12.74
N ARG A 68 -7.02 19.58 -11.63
CA ARG A 68 -5.65 19.92 -11.19
C ARG A 68 -4.62 19.06 -11.92
N LEU A 69 -3.42 19.60 -12.09
CA LEU A 69 -2.37 19.07 -12.94
C LEU A 69 -1.12 18.78 -12.10
N LEU A 70 -0.53 17.60 -12.31
CA LEU A 70 0.57 17.09 -11.50
C LEU A 70 1.59 16.32 -12.38
N PRO A 71 2.89 16.63 -12.37
CA PRO A 71 3.90 15.68 -12.82
C PRO A 71 4.03 14.55 -11.78
N ASN A 72 3.99 13.28 -12.20
CA ASN A 72 3.92 12.11 -11.32
C ASN A 72 5.07 11.11 -11.59
N VAL A 73 6.25 11.30 -11.00
CA VAL A 73 6.72 12.54 -10.34
C VAL A 73 7.81 13.19 -11.19
N ALA A 74 8.00 14.50 -11.07
CA ALA A 74 9.04 15.24 -11.80
C ALA A 74 10.44 14.67 -11.53
N ASN A 75 11.24 14.54 -12.58
CA ASN A 75 12.59 14.00 -12.49
C ASN A 75 13.59 15.09 -12.03
N LEU A 76 13.77 15.25 -10.71
CA LEU A 76 14.62 16.31 -10.14
C LEU A 76 16.03 16.38 -10.75
N PRO A 77 16.75 15.26 -11.02
CA PRO A 77 18.07 15.30 -11.66
C PRO A 77 18.10 16.01 -13.03
N LEU A 78 16.98 16.02 -13.75
CA LEU A 78 16.84 16.70 -15.06
C LEU A 78 16.03 18.00 -14.98
N ARG A 79 15.60 18.40 -13.78
CA ARG A 79 14.79 19.60 -13.52
C ARG A 79 15.43 20.42 -12.38
N PRO A 80 16.47 21.24 -12.64
CA PRO A 80 17.14 22.02 -11.60
C PRO A 80 16.14 22.82 -10.75
N PRO A 81 16.24 22.81 -9.41
CA PRO A 81 15.14 23.21 -8.52
C PRO A 81 14.74 24.68 -8.67
N ALA A 82 15.69 25.57 -8.98
CA ALA A 82 15.37 26.97 -9.22
C ALA A 82 14.51 27.19 -10.48
N MET A 83 14.84 26.47 -11.56
CA MET A 83 14.04 26.52 -12.79
C MET A 83 12.70 25.81 -12.59
N LEU A 84 12.71 24.68 -11.87
CA LEU A 84 11.49 23.95 -11.54
C LEU A 84 10.52 24.80 -10.73
N ALA A 85 11.00 25.54 -9.71
CA ALA A 85 10.19 26.48 -8.92
C ALA A 85 9.51 27.51 -9.83
N ARG A 86 10.25 28.08 -10.79
CA ARG A 86 9.73 29.04 -11.77
C ARG A 86 8.69 28.42 -12.71
N SER A 87 8.94 27.22 -13.22
CA SER A 87 8.02 26.52 -14.11
C SER A 87 6.69 26.20 -13.42
N VAL A 88 6.76 25.69 -12.19
CA VAL A 88 5.58 25.36 -11.37
C VAL A 88 4.75 26.61 -11.10
N ALA A 89 5.37 27.69 -10.60
CA ALA A 89 4.67 28.93 -10.31
C ALA A 89 4.06 29.56 -11.57
N SER A 90 4.77 29.47 -12.71
CA SER A 90 4.25 29.97 -13.98
C SER A 90 3.03 29.18 -14.44
N LEU A 91 3.08 27.85 -14.39
CA LEU A 91 1.94 27.02 -14.76
C LEU A 91 0.77 27.21 -13.77
N ASP A 92 1.07 27.44 -12.50
CA ASP A 92 0.05 27.73 -11.49
C ASP A 92 -0.73 29.00 -11.82
N ILE A 93 -0.01 30.09 -12.13
CA ILE A 93 -0.61 31.35 -12.59
C ILE A 93 -1.42 31.14 -13.88
N LEU A 94 -0.85 30.45 -14.87
CA LEU A 94 -1.48 30.25 -16.19
C LEU A 94 -2.72 29.36 -16.11
N SER A 95 -2.73 28.40 -15.19
CA SER A 95 -3.85 27.47 -15.00
C SER A 95 -4.92 28.01 -14.05
N GLY A 96 -4.65 29.09 -13.31
CA GLY A 96 -5.57 29.65 -12.33
C GLY A 96 -5.57 28.93 -10.98
N GLY A 97 -4.42 28.42 -10.53
CA GLY A 97 -4.29 27.81 -9.20
C GLY A 97 -4.45 26.29 -9.20
N ARG A 98 -4.13 25.61 -10.31
CA ARG A 98 -4.47 24.19 -10.53
C ARG A 98 -3.27 23.27 -10.58
N VAL A 99 -2.12 23.64 -10.01
CA VAL A 99 -0.88 22.85 -10.14
C VAL A 99 -0.40 22.32 -8.80
N GLU A 100 -0.08 21.03 -8.75
CA GLU A 100 0.64 20.41 -7.64
C GLU A 100 2.01 19.93 -8.15
N LEU A 101 3.03 19.85 -7.29
CA LEU A 101 4.36 19.38 -7.67
C LEU A 101 4.62 17.98 -7.12
N GLY A 102 4.41 16.96 -7.95
CA GLY A 102 5.00 15.65 -7.69
C GLY A 102 6.49 15.68 -7.96
N LEU A 103 7.33 15.30 -6.99
CA LEU A 103 8.79 15.40 -7.08
C LEU A 103 9.47 14.07 -6.70
N GLY A 104 10.37 13.61 -7.56
CA GLY A 104 11.14 12.39 -7.36
C GLY A 104 12.64 12.66 -7.33
N ALA A 105 13.37 11.90 -6.50
CA ALA A 105 14.83 11.99 -6.42
C ALA A 105 15.57 11.46 -7.68
N GLY A 106 14.85 10.74 -8.55
CA GLY A 106 15.40 10.00 -9.69
C GLY A 106 15.90 8.60 -9.31
N PHE A 107 15.85 7.66 -10.25
CA PHE A 107 16.29 6.27 -10.01
C PHE A 107 17.01 5.61 -11.20
N LEU A 108 16.71 6.00 -12.45
CA LEU A 108 17.40 5.50 -13.64
C LEU A 108 18.63 6.35 -13.98
N TRP A 109 19.74 6.10 -13.27
CA TRP A 109 20.95 6.92 -13.35
C TRP A 109 21.62 6.98 -14.72
N ASP A 110 21.63 5.88 -15.48
CA ASP A 110 22.26 5.86 -16.80
C ASP A 110 21.50 6.71 -17.83
N PRO A 111 20.17 6.55 -18.01
CA PRO A 111 19.39 7.46 -18.84
C PRO A 111 19.44 8.92 -18.37
N ILE A 112 19.41 9.17 -17.05
CA ILE A 112 19.55 10.52 -16.49
C ILE A 112 20.90 11.14 -16.88
N ALA A 113 22.00 10.40 -16.70
CA ALA A 113 23.34 10.86 -17.04
C ALA A 113 23.50 11.08 -18.56
N GLY A 114 22.88 10.22 -19.37
CA GLY A 114 22.86 10.37 -20.83
C GLY A 114 22.22 11.68 -21.31
N MET A 115 21.30 12.24 -20.53
CA MET A 115 20.65 13.54 -20.78
C MET A 115 21.36 14.71 -20.07
N GLY A 116 22.55 14.49 -19.50
CA GLY A 116 23.34 15.52 -18.81
C GLY A 116 22.99 15.71 -17.32
N GLY A 117 22.14 14.86 -16.75
CA GLY A 117 21.84 14.87 -15.32
C GLY A 117 22.99 14.29 -14.46
N PRO A 118 23.05 14.60 -13.16
CA PRO A 118 24.07 14.04 -12.28
C PRO A 118 23.79 12.56 -11.96
N ARG A 119 24.85 11.77 -11.81
CA ARG A 119 24.78 10.48 -11.11
C ARG A 119 24.90 10.73 -9.61
N ARG A 120 24.00 10.15 -8.81
CA ARG A 120 24.01 10.26 -7.35
C ARG A 120 23.94 8.87 -6.72
N SER A 121 24.61 8.68 -5.59
CA SER A 121 24.29 7.54 -4.73
C SER A 121 22.87 7.68 -4.17
N PRO A 122 22.23 6.60 -3.69
CA PRO A 122 20.91 6.69 -3.08
C PRO A 122 20.83 7.72 -1.94
N GLY A 123 21.86 7.80 -1.10
CA GLY A 123 21.89 8.78 -0.01
C GLY A 123 21.96 10.22 -0.50
N GLU A 124 22.84 10.50 -1.47
CA GLU A 124 22.95 11.84 -2.09
C GLU A 124 21.69 12.24 -2.85
N ALA A 125 20.95 11.28 -3.42
CA ALA A 125 19.69 11.56 -4.07
C ALA A 125 18.63 12.09 -3.09
N VAL A 126 18.56 11.51 -1.88
CA VAL A 126 17.67 11.99 -0.80
C VAL A 126 18.12 13.35 -0.26
N ASP A 127 19.43 13.53 -0.06
CA ASP A 127 19.98 14.81 0.43
C ASP A 127 19.76 15.95 -0.58
N ALA A 128 20.00 15.69 -1.86
CA ALA A 128 19.69 16.63 -2.92
C ALA A 128 18.20 16.96 -2.99
N LEU A 129 17.31 15.97 -2.83
CA LEU A 129 15.87 16.22 -2.80
C LEU A 129 15.47 17.13 -1.62
N ALA A 130 16.05 16.93 -0.43
CA ALA A 130 15.82 17.81 0.71
C ALA A 130 16.26 19.26 0.42
N GLU A 131 17.45 19.45 -0.14
CA GLU A 131 17.93 20.77 -0.58
C GLU A 131 17.04 21.40 -1.66
N ALA A 132 16.59 20.60 -2.63
CA ALA A 132 15.70 21.07 -3.69
C ALA A 132 14.36 21.59 -3.15
N ILE A 133 13.75 20.88 -2.18
CA ILE A 133 12.51 21.33 -1.53
C ILE A 133 12.73 22.68 -0.83
N ALA A 134 13.86 22.85 -0.13
CA ALA A 134 14.19 24.12 0.52
C ALA A 134 14.38 25.26 -0.49
N VAL A 135 15.11 25.01 -1.58
CA VAL A 135 15.29 25.97 -2.68
C VAL A 135 13.95 26.38 -3.31
N ILE A 136 13.09 25.41 -3.61
CA ILE A 136 11.79 25.66 -4.25
C ILE A 136 10.90 26.51 -3.32
N ARG A 137 10.77 26.12 -2.05
CA ARG A 137 9.97 26.88 -1.06
C ARG A 137 10.53 28.29 -0.84
N ALA A 138 11.84 28.47 -0.82
CA ALA A 138 12.48 29.79 -0.69
C ALA A 138 12.13 30.70 -1.89
N LEU A 139 12.18 30.18 -3.12
CA LEU A 139 11.86 30.95 -4.32
C LEU A 139 10.37 31.27 -4.48
N TRP A 140 9.48 30.50 -3.85
CA TRP A 140 8.04 30.79 -3.78
C TRP A 140 7.65 31.73 -2.64
N THR A 141 8.58 32.07 -1.74
CA THR A 141 8.31 32.96 -0.61
C THR A 141 8.67 34.41 -1.00
N PRO A 142 7.73 35.36 -0.98
CA PRO A 142 8.04 36.77 -1.20
C PRO A 142 9.05 37.28 -0.18
N GLY A 143 10.08 37.99 -0.64
CA GLY A 143 11.16 38.43 0.22
C GLY A 143 12.37 39.00 -0.53
N PRO A 144 13.49 39.22 0.18
CA PRO A 144 14.76 39.63 -0.42
C PRO A 144 15.34 38.55 -1.34
N GLU A 145 16.49 38.83 -1.98
CA GLU A 145 17.24 37.83 -2.72
C GLU A 145 17.54 36.58 -1.87
N VAL A 146 17.40 35.41 -2.50
CA VAL A 146 17.61 34.09 -1.89
C VAL A 146 19.05 33.64 -2.15
N GLY A 147 19.84 33.57 -1.09
CA GLY A 147 21.11 32.84 -1.06
C GLY A 147 20.89 31.41 -0.54
N PHE A 148 21.48 30.41 -1.21
CA PHE A 148 21.44 29.03 -0.76
C PHE A 148 22.80 28.37 -0.99
N ALA A 149 23.44 27.87 0.07
CA ALA A 149 24.77 27.28 0.02
C ALA A 149 24.71 25.78 0.35
N GLY A 150 23.98 25.02 -0.47
CA GLY A 150 23.86 23.57 -0.35
C GLY A 150 25.04 22.81 -0.94
N LYS A 151 25.11 21.52 -0.64
CA LYS A 151 26.09 20.59 -1.22
C LYS A 151 25.74 20.26 -2.67
N HIS A 152 24.44 20.21 -2.99
CA HIS A 152 23.94 19.81 -4.30
C HIS A 152 23.42 20.99 -5.13
N TYR A 153 22.89 22.02 -4.47
CA TYR A 153 22.38 23.22 -5.13
C TYR A 153 22.91 24.49 -4.49
N GLN A 154 23.18 25.49 -5.32
CA GLN A 154 23.70 26.78 -4.90
C GLN A 154 22.90 27.90 -5.58
N LEU A 155 22.52 28.90 -4.80
CA LEU A 155 21.93 30.15 -5.27
C LEU A 155 22.75 31.31 -4.72
N ASP A 156 23.10 32.23 -5.62
CA ASP A 156 23.78 33.48 -5.29
C ASP A 156 22.83 34.62 -5.64
N GLU A 157 22.32 35.28 -4.60
CA GLU A 157 21.37 36.40 -4.69
C GLU A 157 20.21 36.18 -5.70
N ALA A 158 19.63 34.98 -5.70
CA ALA A 158 18.56 34.65 -6.63
C ALA A 158 17.27 35.39 -6.26
N ARG A 159 16.73 36.19 -7.18
CA ARG A 159 15.46 36.91 -6.95
C ARG A 159 14.29 35.91 -6.91
N PRO A 160 13.51 35.86 -5.82
CA PRO A 160 12.37 34.96 -5.73
C PRO A 160 11.26 35.39 -6.71
N GLY A 161 10.42 34.44 -7.09
CA GLY A 161 9.31 34.65 -8.01
C GLY A 161 9.50 34.05 -9.43
N PRO A 162 8.42 33.98 -10.24
CA PRO A 162 7.06 34.38 -9.92
C PRO A 162 6.48 33.54 -8.78
N PHE A 163 5.48 34.08 -8.07
CA PHE A 163 4.89 33.41 -6.92
C PHE A 163 3.66 32.61 -7.37
N PRO A 164 3.51 31.34 -6.94
CA PRO A 164 2.26 30.63 -7.10
C PRO A 164 1.09 31.41 -6.50
N ILE A 165 -0.08 31.30 -7.11
CA ILE A 165 -1.30 31.99 -6.66
C ILE A 165 -2.10 31.17 -5.64
N HIS A 166 -1.74 29.90 -5.47
CA HIS A 166 -2.18 29.08 -4.34
C HIS A 166 -0.98 28.37 -3.67
N PRO A 167 -1.15 27.85 -2.44
CA PRO A 167 -0.12 27.06 -1.76
C PRO A 167 0.10 25.71 -2.45
N VAL A 168 0.96 25.69 -3.49
CA VAL A 168 1.33 24.47 -4.23
C VAL A 168 1.94 23.44 -3.28
N GLY A 169 1.38 22.24 -3.25
CA GLY A 169 1.91 21.11 -2.50
C GLY A 169 3.11 20.46 -3.21
N ILE A 170 4.08 19.99 -2.42
CA ILE A 170 5.18 19.15 -2.90
C ILE A 170 4.92 17.72 -2.47
N TRP A 171 4.63 16.84 -3.43
CA TRP A 171 4.26 15.45 -3.19
C TRP A 171 5.38 14.50 -3.62
N LEU A 172 5.78 13.57 -2.76
CA LEU A 172 6.95 12.71 -3.04
C LEU A 172 6.55 11.29 -3.43
N GLY A 173 7.15 10.77 -4.50
CA GLY A 173 7.19 9.33 -4.78
C GLY A 173 8.26 8.67 -3.92
N ALA A 174 7.86 8.04 -2.81
CA ALA A 174 8.77 7.53 -1.78
C ALA A 174 8.44 6.08 -1.40
N TYR A 175 9.46 5.26 -1.18
CA TYR A 175 9.29 3.83 -0.87
C TYR A 175 10.19 3.34 0.27
N LYS A 176 11.47 3.71 0.27
CA LYS A 176 12.42 3.27 1.28
C LYS A 176 12.39 4.19 2.51
N ARG A 177 12.72 3.63 3.68
CA ARG A 177 12.64 4.30 5.01
C ARG A 177 13.11 5.76 4.99
N ARG A 178 14.33 6.03 4.51
CA ARG A 178 14.89 7.41 4.49
C ARG A 178 14.07 8.39 3.63
N MET A 179 13.49 7.93 2.53
CA MET A 179 12.61 8.74 1.67
C MET A 179 11.25 8.97 2.34
N LEU A 180 10.69 7.95 2.99
CA LEU A 180 9.44 8.08 3.76
C LEU A 180 9.60 9.04 4.95
N GLU A 181 10.75 8.98 5.64
CA GLU A 181 11.08 9.95 6.68
C GLU A 181 11.23 11.37 6.12
N LEU A 182 11.84 11.53 4.95
CA LEU A 182 11.90 12.83 4.27
C LEU A 182 10.49 13.37 3.95
N THR A 183 9.59 12.50 3.46
CA THR A 183 8.20 12.83 3.21
C THR A 183 7.51 13.36 4.46
N GLY A 184 7.63 12.67 5.59
CA GLY A 184 7.10 13.12 6.89
C GLY A 184 7.60 14.50 7.28
N ARG A 185 8.90 14.75 7.12
CA ARG A 185 9.51 16.02 7.53
C ARG A 185 9.17 17.21 6.62
N LEU A 186 9.15 17.03 5.30
CA LEU A 186 9.19 18.16 4.36
C LEU A 186 8.11 18.19 3.27
N ALA A 187 7.40 17.08 3.03
CA ALA A 187 6.43 16.98 1.94
C ALA A 187 5.01 17.32 2.40
N ASP A 188 4.16 17.68 1.45
CA ASP A 188 2.73 17.93 1.65
C ASP A 188 1.88 16.77 1.10
N GLY A 189 2.52 15.80 0.43
CA GLY A 189 1.87 14.60 -0.07
C GLY A 189 2.83 13.43 -0.29
N TRP A 190 2.28 12.22 -0.29
CA TRP A 190 2.96 10.98 -0.64
C TRP A 190 2.23 10.32 -1.79
N VAL A 191 2.96 9.92 -2.85
CA VAL A 191 2.39 9.34 -4.08
C VAL A 191 2.99 7.95 -4.39
N PRO A 192 2.64 6.89 -3.63
CA PRO A 192 2.99 5.52 -3.99
C PRO A 192 2.25 5.04 -5.24
N THR A 193 2.80 4.01 -5.86
CA THR A 193 2.17 3.30 -6.98
C THR A 193 1.99 1.84 -6.62
N LEU A 194 0.82 1.26 -6.95
CA LEU A 194 0.44 -0.11 -6.66
C LEU A 194 1.53 -1.14 -7.01
N GLY A 195 2.16 -0.99 -8.17
CA GLY A 195 3.24 -1.88 -8.61
C GLY A 195 4.54 -1.84 -7.76
N TYR A 196 4.70 -0.84 -6.88
CA TYR A 196 5.89 -0.66 -6.04
C TYR A 196 5.58 -0.65 -4.54
N ALA A 197 4.31 -0.52 -4.16
CA ALA A 197 3.81 -0.59 -2.79
C ALA A 197 2.41 -1.22 -2.85
N SER A 198 2.28 -2.45 -2.40
CA SER A 198 1.02 -3.18 -2.33
C SER A 198 0.11 -2.63 -1.21
N PRO A 199 -1.22 -2.86 -1.27
CA PRO A 199 -2.17 -2.44 -0.24
C PRO A 199 -1.72 -2.76 1.20
N GLY A 200 -1.22 -3.98 1.43
CA GLY A 200 -0.78 -4.43 2.75
C GLY A 200 0.46 -3.70 3.31
N GLU A 201 1.27 -3.09 2.45
CA GLU A 201 2.47 -2.34 2.87
C GLU A 201 2.15 -0.90 3.29
N LEU A 202 1.02 -0.34 2.82
CA LEU A 202 0.71 1.09 2.95
C LEU A 202 0.63 1.53 4.41
N VAL A 203 0.06 0.72 5.30
CA VAL A 203 -0.07 1.03 6.73
C VAL A 203 1.31 1.17 7.39
N ALA A 204 2.23 0.23 7.15
CA ALA A 204 3.58 0.29 7.70
C ALA A 204 4.39 1.48 7.16
N MET A 205 4.21 1.80 5.87
CA MET A 205 4.84 2.95 5.24
C MET A 205 4.28 4.28 5.80
N ASN A 206 2.98 4.36 6.06
CA ASN A 206 2.35 5.50 6.72
C ASN A 206 2.92 5.73 8.12
N ARG A 207 3.00 4.68 8.96
CA ARG A 207 3.60 4.80 10.30
C ARG A 207 4.99 5.43 10.27
N THR A 208 5.77 5.13 9.21
CA THR A 208 7.08 5.76 9.00
C THR A 208 6.97 7.26 8.72
N ILE A 209 6.06 7.65 7.83
CA ILE A 209 5.82 9.06 7.46
C ILE A 209 5.29 9.83 8.67
N ASP A 210 4.32 9.27 9.39
CA ASP A 210 3.66 9.92 10.53
C ASP A 210 4.65 10.14 11.67
N ALA A 211 5.43 9.11 12.04
CA ALA A 211 6.46 9.24 13.06
C ALA A 211 7.52 10.30 12.69
N ALA A 212 7.85 10.43 11.41
CA ALA A 212 8.79 11.45 10.94
C ALA A 212 8.16 12.85 10.90
N ALA A 213 6.86 12.97 10.65
CA ALA A 213 6.11 14.22 10.75
C ALA A 213 6.05 14.69 12.20
N ASP A 214 5.66 13.81 13.12
CA ASP A 214 5.57 14.10 14.56
C ASP A 214 6.95 14.52 15.12
N ALA A 215 8.01 13.79 14.77
CA ALA A 215 9.37 14.13 15.16
C ALA A 215 9.85 15.49 14.62
N ALA A 216 9.25 15.98 13.52
CA ALA A 216 9.49 17.31 12.97
C ALA A 216 8.51 18.39 13.47
N GLY A 217 7.62 18.06 14.42
CA GLY A 217 6.62 18.97 14.95
C GLY A 217 5.49 19.29 13.95
N ARG A 218 5.25 18.41 12.98
CA ARG A 218 4.18 18.52 11.98
C ARG A 218 3.10 17.52 12.28
N HIS A 219 1.84 17.89 12.04
CA HIS A 219 0.72 16.96 12.17
C HIS A 219 0.67 16.03 10.92
N PRO A 220 0.54 14.70 11.07
CA PRO A 220 0.49 13.76 9.93
C PRO A 220 -0.59 14.11 8.89
N GLY A 221 -1.74 14.62 9.34
CA GLY A 221 -2.82 15.12 8.46
C GLY A 221 -2.50 16.40 7.68
N GLN A 222 -1.27 16.93 7.74
CA GLN A 222 -0.79 17.94 6.80
C GLN A 222 -0.21 17.32 5.53
N ILE A 223 -0.08 15.99 5.50
CA ILE A 223 0.56 15.26 4.42
C ILE A 223 -0.52 14.39 3.79
N ARG A 224 -0.87 14.68 2.54
CA ARG A 224 -1.88 13.91 1.81
C ARG A 224 -1.34 12.54 1.40
N ARG A 225 -2.21 11.55 1.27
CA ARG A 225 -1.89 10.21 0.76
C ARG A 225 -2.59 10.00 -0.58
N ILE A 226 -1.84 9.83 -1.66
CA ILE A 226 -2.35 9.66 -3.03
C ILE A 226 -1.82 8.36 -3.61
N TYR A 227 -2.67 7.48 -4.14
CA TYR A 227 -2.25 6.18 -4.63
C TYR A 227 -2.48 6.04 -6.14
N ASN A 228 -1.41 5.74 -6.88
CA ASN A 228 -1.53 5.37 -8.29
C ASN A 228 -2.00 3.93 -8.39
N ILE A 229 -3.17 3.72 -8.97
CA ILE A 229 -3.83 2.43 -9.10
C ILE A 229 -3.99 2.07 -10.57
N ASN A 230 -4.11 0.78 -10.85
CA ASN A 230 -4.56 0.24 -12.11
C ASN A 230 -5.48 -0.96 -11.82
N GLY A 231 -6.24 -1.36 -12.83
CA GLY A 231 -7.22 -2.42 -12.67
C GLY A 231 -8.05 -2.58 -13.93
N THR A 232 -9.00 -3.52 -13.90
CA THR A 232 -9.90 -3.78 -15.03
C THR A 232 -11.33 -3.89 -14.54
N PHE A 233 -12.23 -3.10 -15.13
CA PHE A 233 -13.66 -3.27 -14.91
C PHE A 233 -14.20 -4.48 -15.67
N THR A 234 -14.81 -5.41 -14.94
CA THR A 234 -15.44 -6.62 -15.48
C THR A 234 -16.83 -6.82 -14.88
N GLY A 235 -17.69 -7.62 -15.51
CA GLY A 235 -19.04 -7.89 -14.97
C GLY A 235 -19.04 -8.73 -13.68
N SER A 236 -17.94 -9.43 -13.42
CA SER A 236 -17.71 -10.23 -12.22
C SER A 236 -16.21 -10.30 -11.92
N GLY A 237 -15.85 -10.51 -10.67
CA GLY A 237 -14.47 -10.58 -10.21
C GLY A 237 -14.41 -10.47 -8.69
N ARG A 238 -13.27 -10.87 -8.12
CA ARG A 238 -12.99 -10.79 -6.68
C ARG A 238 -11.60 -10.26 -6.37
N ASP A 239 -10.70 -10.23 -7.37
CA ASP A 239 -9.34 -9.78 -7.17
C ASP A 239 -9.30 -8.25 -7.00
N PHE A 240 -8.20 -7.77 -6.43
CA PHE A 240 -8.01 -6.34 -6.15
C PHE A 240 -8.10 -5.52 -7.45
N LEU A 241 -9.09 -4.63 -7.52
CA LEU A 241 -9.41 -3.77 -8.67
C LEU A 241 -9.62 -4.54 -9.99
N HIS A 242 -10.10 -5.79 -9.92
CA HIS A 242 -10.54 -6.57 -11.07
C HIS A 242 -11.95 -7.11 -10.83
N GLY A 243 -12.96 -6.39 -11.31
CA GLY A 243 -14.34 -6.67 -10.96
C GLY A 243 -15.30 -5.56 -11.32
N PRO A 244 -16.57 -5.66 -10.87
CA PRO A 244 -17.57 -4.62 -11.04
C PRO A 244 -17.23 -3.38 -10.20
N PRO A 245 -17.80 -2.19 -10.53
CA PRO A 245 -17.59 -0.96 -9.77
C PRO A 245 -17.89 -1.09 -8.26
N SER A 246 -18.85 -1.93 -7.87
CA SER A 246 -19.16 -2.19 -6.45
C SER A 246 -17.98 -2.77 -5.67
N LEU A 247 -17.20 -3.66 -6.28
CA LEU A 247 -16.00 -4.23 -5.67
C LEU A 247 -14.91 -3.15 -5.50
N TRP A 248 -14.75 -2.29 -6.50
CA TRP A 248 -13.82 -1.17 -6.42
C TRP A 248 -14.22 -0.18 -5.32
N ILE A 249 -15.50 0.10 -5.16
CA ILE A 249 -16.00 0.97 -4.09
C ILE A 249 -15.63 0.41 -2.72
N GLU A 250 -15.86 -0.89 -2.49
CA GLU A 250 -15.50 -1.56 -1.24
C GLU A 250 -13.99 -1.47 -0.96
N GLN A 251 -13.16 -1.91 -1.92
CA GLN A 251 -11.70 -1.98 -1.77
C GLN A 251 -11.05 -0.60 -1.60
N LEU A 252 -11.50 0.42 -2.35
CA LEU A 252 -10.95 1.77 -2.22
C LEU A 252 -11.45 2.47 -0.95
N THR A 253 -12.67 2.16 -0.49
CA THR A 253 -13.17 2.62 0.81
C THR A 253 -12.32 2.05 1.94
N GLU A 254 -12.01 0.76 1.90
CA GLU A 254 -11.13 0.12 2.88
C GLU A 254 -9.78 0.84 2.94
N LEU A 255 -9.11 1.03 1.79
CA LEU A 255 -7.84 1.77 1.72
C LEU A 255 -7.92 3.20 2.27
N ALA A 256 -9.05 3.87 2.06
CA ALA A 256 -9.24 5.21 2.60
C ALA A 256 -9.37 5.22 4.12
N LEU A 257 -10.05 4.24 4.70
CA LEU A 257 -10.31 4.18 6.14
C LEU A 257 -9.14 3.58 6.94
N THR A 258 -8.47 2.56 6.38
CA THR A 258 -7.45 1.76 7.09
C THR A 258 -6.02 2.22 6.77
N ALA A 259 -5.73 2.54 5.51
CA ALA A 259 -4.44 3.02 5.04
C ALA A 259 -4.43 4.55 4.81
N GLY A 260 -5.51 5.24 5.16
CA GLY A 260 -5.60 6.69 5.06
C GLY A 260 -5.38 7.27 3.67
N ILE A 261 -5.58 6.46 2.62
CA ILE A 261 -5.47 6.93 1.24
C ILE A 261 -6.61 7.92 0.96
N SER A 262 -6.22 9.14 0.60
CA SER A 262 -7.14 10.26 0.39
C SER A 262 -7.19 10.72 -1.07
N GLY A 263 -6.49 10.03 -1.95
CA GLY A 263 -6.62 10.24 -3.38
C GLY A 263 -6.23 9.02 -4.19
N PHE A 264 -6.92 8.80 -5.31
CA PHE A 264 -6.75 7.65 -6.18
C PHE A 264 -6.55 8.12 -7.62
N LEU A 265 -5.40 7.78 -8.21
CA LEU A 265 -5.05 8.13 -9.58
C LEU A 265 -5.08 6.88 -10.45
N LEU A 266 -6.13 6.74 -11.26
CA LEU A 266 -6.31 5.59 -12.14
C LEU A 266 -5.42 5.71 -13.38
N ALA A 267 -4.54 4.74 -13.59
CA ALA A 267 -3.96 4.46 -14.89
C ALA A 267 -4.98 3.65 -15.71
N PRO A 268 -5.63 4.25 -16.71
CA PRO A 268 -6.69 3.57 -17.45
C PRO A 268 -6.12 2.47 -18.37
N GLY A 269 -6.97 1.49 -18.70
CA GLY A 269 -6.66 0.42 -19.64
C GLY A 269 -6.85 0.84 -21.10
N ASN A 270 -7.11 -0.15 -21.96
CA ASN A 270 -7.26 0.06 -23.41
C ASN A 270 -8.50 0.91 -23.76
N ASP A 271 -9.57 0.82 -22.98
CA ASP A 271 -10.78 1.65 -23.11
C ASP A 271 -10.70 2.86 -22.18
N ALA A 272 -9.65 3.68 -22.34
CA ALA A 272 -9.38 4.74 -21.37
C ALA A 272 -10.56 5.71 -21.15
N PRO A 273 -11.29 6.17 -22.18
CA PRO A 273 -12.48 7.00 -21.96
C PRO A 273 -13.58 6.28 -21.16
N GLY A 274 -13.82 5.00 -21.41
CA GLY A 274 -14.81 4.21 -20.69
C GLY A 274 -14.42 3.94 -19.24
N ASP A 275 -13.15 3.60 -19.00
CA ASP A 275 -12.61 3.38 -17.66
C ASP A 275 -12.69 4.64 -16.81
N LEU A 276 -12.30 5.81 -17.36
CA LEU A 276 -12.38 7.08 -16.63
C LEU A 276 -13.82 7.47 -16.29
N ARG A 277 -14.80 7.23 -17.20
CA ARG A 277 -16.22 7.49 -16.92
C ARG A 277 -16.73 6.64 -15.77
N ARG A 278 -16.52 5.32 -15.81
CA ARG A 278 -16.96 4.42 -14.72
C ARG A 278 -16.30 4.80 -13.40
N PHE A 279 -15.02 5.15 -13.43
CA PHE A 279 -14.29 5.58 -12.26
C PHE A 279 -14.85 6.89 -11.67
N ALA A 280 -15.14 7.88 -12.49
CA ALA A 280 -15.65 9.18 -12.05
C ALA A 280 -17.14 9.16 -11.66
N GLU A 281 -17.98 8.48 -12.44
CA GLU A 281 -19.43 8.54 -12.35
C GLU A 281 -20.02 7.47 -11.41
N GLU A 282 -19.31 6.34 -11.19
CA GLU A 282 -19.77 5.25 -10.33
C GLU A 282 -18.88 5.06 -9.09
N VAL A 283 -17.57 4.86 -9.29
CA VAL A 283 -16.67 4.50 -8.18
C VAL A 283 -16.42 5.68 -7.24
N ALA A 284 -16.02 6.83 -7.77
CA ALA A 284 -15.71 8.02 -6.97
C ALA A 284 -16.87 8.47 -6.05
N PRO A 285 -18.12 8.63 -6.51
CA PRO A 285 -19.23 8.96 -5.63
C PRO A 285 -19.52 7.86 -4.62
N GLY A 286 -19.45 6.58 -5.02
CA GLY A 286 -19.66 5.45 -4.10
C GLY A 286 -18.67 5.39 -2.96
N VAL A 287 -17.37 5.60 -3.23
CA VAL A 287 -16.33 5.66 -2.19
C VAL A 287 -16.53 6.87 -1.29
N ARG A 288 -16.86 8.05 -1.85
CA ARG A 288 -17.14 9.26 -1.06
C ARG A 288 -18.30 9.04 -0.09
N GLU A 289 -19.39 8.42 -0.57
CA GLU A 289 -20.56 8.10 0.24
C GLU A 289 -20.21 7.13 1.36
N ALA A 290 -19.57 6.01 1.03
CA ALA A 290 -19.19 4.97 1.98
C ALA A 290 -18.23 5.48 3.08
N VAL A 291 -17.22 6.27 2.72
CA VAL A 291 -16.31 6.89 3.70
C VAL A 291 -17.05 7.91 4.58
N ALA A 292 -17.97 8.69 4.00
CA ALA A 292 -18.76 9.65 4.77
C ALA A 292 -19.72 8.96 5.75
N ASP A 293 -20.31 7.82 5.37
CA ASP A 293 -21.12 6.98 6.26
C ASP A 293 -20.29 6.41 7.41
N ALA A 294 -19.09 5.87 7.11
CA ALA A 294 -18.18 5.36 8.12
C ALA A 294 -17.78 6.45 9.13
N ARG A 295 -17.45 7.66 8.67
CA ARG A 295 -17.16 8.83 9.53
C ARG A 295 -18.35 9.23 10.40
N ARG A 296 -19.57 9.20 9.87
CA ARG A 296 -20.79 9.50 10.64
C ARG A 296 -21.05 8.45 11.72
N ALA A 297 -20.84 7.18 11.40
CA ALA A 297 -21.03 6.08 12.35
C ALA A 297 -20.05 6.17 13.53
N GLU A 298 -18.78 6.54 13.29
CA GLU A 298 -17.79 6.73 14.37
C GLU A 298 -18.10 7.97 15.23
N ALA A 299 -18.67 9.03 14.64
CA ALA A 299 -19.01 10.26 15.36
C ALA A 299 -20.30 10.19 16.19
N ALA A 300 -21.09 9.12 16.07
CA ALA A 300 -22.32 8.95 16.85
C ALA A 300 -21.97 8.63 18.32
N PRO A 301 -22.56 9.34 19.31
CA PRO A 301 -22.28 9.10 20.71
C PRO A 301 -22.70 7.67 21.12
N THR A 302 -21.81 6.95 21.79
CA THR A 302 -22.11 5.63 22.35
C THR A 302 -23.16 5.77 23.45
N ALA A 303 -24.09 4.82 23.53
CA ALA A 303 -25.22 4.87 24.46
C ALA A 303 -24.82 4.84 25.95
N GLU A 304 -23.52 4.66 26.27
CA GLU A 304 -22.97 4.63 27.63
C GLU A 304 -22.79 6.01 28.28
N GLU A 305 -22.74 7.12 27.53
CA GLU A 305 -22.60 8.46 28.12
C GLU A 305 -23.90 8.99 28.78
N ARG A 306 -24.97 8.18 28.87
CA ARG A 306 -26.26 8.56 29.45
C ARG A 306 -26.55 8.04 30.86
N ALA A 307 -25.63 7.29 31.49
CA ALA A 307 -25.86 6.76 32.84
C ALA A 307 -24.85 7.34 33.85
N GLY A 308 -25.33 8.23 34.71
CA GLY A 308 -24.62 8.68 35.92
C GLY A 308 -24.54 7.59 37.00
N PRO A 309 -23.67 7.77 38.01
CA PRO A 309 -23.16 6.67 38.83
C PRO A 309 -24.15 6.22 39.90
N ALA A 310 -24.18 4.91 40.14
CA ALA A 310 -24.79 4.31 41.32
C ALA A 310 -23.72 3.56 42.13
N ASP A 311 -23.63 3.99 43.38
CA ASP A 311 -22.84 3.58 44.53
C ASP A 311 -22.57 2.06 44.76
N GLY A 312 -21.35 1.75 45.23
CA GLY A 312 -21.17 1.12 46.55
C GLY A 312 -20.79 -0.37 46.68
N GLU A 313 -19.47 -0.65 46.70
CA GLU A 313 -18.72 -1.60 47.58
C GLU A 313 -18.97 -3.15 47.53
N PRO A 314 -18.06 -3.99 48.09
CA PRO A 314 -16.65 -4.19 47.77
C PRO A 314 -16.31 -5.69 47.56
N LEU A 315 -15.21 -6.02 46.87
CA LEU A 315 -14.69 -7.41 46.82
C LEU A 315 -13.42 -7.53 47.67
N ASP A 316 -13.45 -8.49 48.58
CA ASP A 316 -12.35 -8.92 49.43
C ASP A 316 -11.46 -9.95 48.73
N ASP A 317 -10.17 -9.89 49.10
CA ASP A 317 -9.06 -10.64 48.53
C ASP A 317 -8.76 -11.89 49.38
N ALA A 318 -8.59 -13.04 48.73
CA ALA A 318 -7.95 -14.22 49.35
C ALA A 318 -7.32 -15.17 48.31
N GLY A 319 -6.05 -14.89 47.97
CA GLY A 319 -4.94 -15.84 48.22
C GLY A 319 -4.74 -17.09 47.35
N ARG A 320 -3.81 -16.99 46.37
CA ARG A 320 -2.69 -17.90 45.96
C ARG A 320 -2.74 -19.39 46.40
N SER A 321 -2.32 -20.43 45.64
CA SER A 321 -1.38 -20.54 44.51
C SER A 321 -1.31 -22.00 43.99
N ARG A 322 -1.02 -22.12 42.69
CA ARG A 322 -0.18 -23.10 41.95
C ARG A 322 -0.52 -24.61 41.91
N ALA A 323 -0.69 -24.99 40.64
CA ALA A 323 -0.03 -26.09 39.91
C ALA A 323 -0.78 -27.42 39.80
N GLY A 324 -1.10 -27.76 38.55
CA GLY A 324 -1.28 -29.14 38.12
C GLY A 324 -2.35 -29.33 37.06
N ARG A 325 -1.98 -29.13 35.78
CA ARG A 325 -2.53 -29.77 34.57
C ARG A 325 -4.03 -30.11 34.56
N SER A 326 -4.84 -29.41 33.76
CA SER A 326 -6.02 -30.01 33.12
C SER A 326 -6.51 -29.16 31.96
N ARG A 327 -6.99 -29.85 30.92
CA ARG A 327 -7.74 -29.41 29.74
C ARG A 327 -8.57 -28.14 30.00
N ALA A 328 -8.55 -27.20 29.04
CA ALA A 328 -9.46 -26.07 28.98
C ALA A 328 -10.88 -26.55 29.32
N ALA A 329 -11.42 -25.98 30.39
CA ALA A 329 -12.70 -26.39 30.95
C ALA A 329 -13.84 -25.91 30.05
N GLU A 330 -14.75 -26.82 29.72
CA GLU A 330 -16.13 -26.46 29.38
C GLU A 330 -16.69 -25.57 30.49
N HIS A 331 -17.04 -24.30 30.20
CA HIS A 331 -18.19 -23.55 30.73
C HIS A 331 -18.12 -22.04 30.39
N THR A 332 -19.04 -21.53 29.57
CA THR A 332 -20.19 -20.65 29.96
C THR A 332 -20.85 -20.07 28.70
N ASP A 333 -22.18 -19.99 28.70
CA ASP A 333 -23.10 -19.65 27.60
C ASP A 333 -23.04 -18.15 27.21
N ALA A 334 -21.84 -17.62 26.95
CA ALA A 334 -21.66 -16.27 26.44
C ALA A 334 -22.06 -16.23 24.96
N ALA A 335 -23.06 -15.42 24.60
CA ALA A 335 -23.56 -15.37 23.23
C ALA A 335 -22.47 -14.88 22.26
N ILE A 336 -22.09 -15.72 21.30
CA ILE A 336 -21.21 -15.37 20.18
C ILE A 336 -21.75 -14.11 19.50
N THR A 337 -20.89 -13.10 19.36
CA THR A 337 -21.26 -11.83 18.72
C THR A 337 -21.52 -12.02 17.23
N GLY A 338 -22.34 -11.15 16.62
CA GLY A 338 -22.57 -11.19 15.16
C GLY A 338 -21.27 -11.06 14.37
N GLN A 339 -20.36 -10.20 14.83
CA GLN A 339 -19.03 -10.02 14.27
C GLN A 339 -18.14 -11.25 14.49
N GLY A 340 -18.13 -11.81 15.71
CA GLY A 340 -17.36 -13.00 16.03
C GLY A 340 -17.76 -14.22 15.19
N ARG A 341 -19.04 -14.37 14.85
CA ARG A 341 -19.50 -15.43 13.94
C ARG A 341 -18.97 -15.27 12.51
N ILE A 342 -18.88 -14.04 12.02
CA ILE A 342 -18.31 -13.75 10.69
C ILE A 342 -16.82 -14.09 10.68
N SER A 343 -16.10 -13.69 11.72
CA SER A 343 -14.66 -13.95 11.84
C SER A 343 -14.34 -15.44 12.04
N GLN A 344 -15.12 -16.18 12.83
CA GLN A 344 -15.02 -17.64 12.90
C GLN A 344 -15.20 -18.30 11.52
N GLN A 345 -16.20 -17.85 10.74
CA GLN A 345 -16.44 -18.39 9.40
C GLN A 345 -15.31 -18.02 8.42
N ALA A 346 -14.75 -16.82 8.54
CA ALA A 346 -13.61 -16.40 7.72
C ALA A 346 -12.37 -17.25 7.99
N LEU A 347 -12.03 -17.50 9.26
CA LEU A 347 -10.89 -18.35 9.64
C LEU A 347 -11.02 -19.76 9.06
N VAL A 348 -12.18 -20.40 9.24
CA VAL A 348 -12.43 -21.74 8.69
C VAL A 348 -12.35 -21.75 7.16
N GLN A 349 -12.85 -20.71 6.48
CA GLN A 349 -12.75 -20.62 5.02
C GLN A 349 -11.31 -20.47 4.54
N ILE A 350 -10.48 -19.70 5.24
CA ILE A 350 -9.06 -19.55 4.95
C ILE A 350 -8.36 -20.90 5.15
N HIS A 351 -8.63 -21.60 6.25
CA HIS A 351 -8.03 -22.90 6.54
C HIS A 351 -8.44 -23.97 5.53
N ASP A 352 -9.71 -24.01 5.14
CA ASP A 352 -10.19 -24.92 4.10
C ASP A 352 -9.53 -24.64 2.74
N HIS A 353 -9.27 -23.36 2.44
CA HIS A 353 -8.51 -23.00 1.25
C HIS A 353 -7.06 -23.52 1.32
N LEU A 354 -6.37 -23.30 2.45
CA LEU A 354 -5.00 -23.79 2.67
C LEU A 354 -4.91 -25.33 2.61
N ARG A 355 -5.89 -26.04 3.17
CA ARG A 355 -6.03 -27.50 3.04
C ARG A 355 -6.17 -27.93 1.58
N GLY A 356 -6.96 -27.20 0.80
CA GLY A 356 -7.14 -27.44 -0.63
C GLY A 356 -5.86 -27.22 -1.44
N GLU A 357 -5.12 -26.15 -1.16
CA GLU A 357 -3.84 -25.87 -1.82
C GLU A 357 -2.78 -26.92 -1.48
N LEU A 358 -2.71 -27.33 -0.22
CA LEU A 358 -1.80 -28.37 0.24
C LEU A 358 -2.11 -29.73 -0.44
N ALA A 359 -3.40 -30.07 -0.58
CA ALA A 359 -3.81 -31.26 -1.33
C ALA A 359 -3.39 -31.18 -2.81
N GLN A 360 -3.59 -30.02 -3.45
CA GLN A 360 -3.20 -29.81 -4.84
C GLN A 360 -1.67 -29.91 -5.05
N LEU A 361 -0.89 -29.41 -4.08
CA LEU A 361 0.56 -29.53 -4.05
C LEU A 361 0.99 -31.01 -3.99
N ARG A 362 0.42 -31.78 -3.07
CA ARG A 362 0.70 -33.22 -2.93
C ARG A 362 0.39 -33.99 -4.20
N ASP A 363 -0.79 -33.76 -4.78
CA ASP A 363 -1.23 -34.40 -6.02
C ASP A 363 -0.27 -34.10 -7.17
N THR A 364 0.25 -32.88 -7.24
CA THR A 364 1.16 -32.47 -8.33
C THR A 364 2.55 -33.07 -8.15
N VAL A 365 3.08 -33.11 -6.93
CA VAL A 365 4.36 -33.79 -6.65
C VAL A 365 4.25 -35.29 -6.93
N GLN A 366 3.12 -35.90 -6.60
CA GLN A 366 2.84 -37.31 -6.91
C GLN A 366 2.75 -37.55 -8.42
N ALA A 367 2.09 -36.67 -9.18
CA ALA A 367 2.03 -36.77 -10.64
C ALA A 367 3.41 -36.64 -11.30
N VAL A 368 4.31 -35.81 -10.75
CA VAL A 368 5.71 -35.74 -11.20
C VAL A 368 6.44 -37.05 -10.89
N ALA A 369 6.19 -37.66 -9.72
CA ALA A 369 6.78 -38.94 -9.35
C ALA A 369 6.35 -40.11 -10.24
N GLU A 370 5.12 -40.09 -10.72
CA GLU A 370 4.58 -41.10 -11.63
C GLU A 370 4.95 -40.85 -13.10
N GLY A 371 5.68 -39.77 -13.40
CA GLY A 371 6.07 -39.38 -14.75
C GLY A 371 4.91 -38.85 -15.60
N SER A 372 3.75 -38.56 -14.98
CA SER A 372 2.55 -38.05 -15.65
C SER A 372 2.51 -36.51 -15.70
N ALA A 373 3.40 -35.83 -14.97
CA ALA A 373 3.59 -34.38 -15.00
C ALA A 373 5.08 -33.97 -15.07
N ASN A 374 5.35 -32.80 -15.65
CA ASN A 374 6.70 -32.23 -15.71
C ASN A 374 7.06 -31.57 -14.35
N PRO A 375 8.30 -31.74 -13.82
CA PRO A 375 8.80 -31.01 -12.65
C PRO A 375 8.54 -29.49 -12.65
N GLY A 376 8.56 -28.86 -13.83
CA GLY A 376 8.22 -27.45 -14.01
C GLY A 376 6.75 -27.11 -13.71
N ALA A 377 5.84 -28.08 -13.80
CA ALA A 377 4.43 -27.91 -13.43
C ALA A 377 4.24 -27.83 -11.90
N ALA A 378 4.98 -28.64 -11.12
CA ALA A 378 5.00 -28.55 -9.67
C ALA A 378 5.54 -27.20 -9.20
N ARG A 379 6.67 -26.76 -9.78
CA ARG A 379 7.22 -25.42 -9.52
C ARG A 379 6.24 -24.31 -9.91
N SER A 380 5.60 -24.40 -11.06
CA SER A 380 4.60 -23.42 -11.53
C SER A 380 3.35 -23.37 -10.64
N LEU A 381 2.93 -24.51 -10.08
CA LEU A 381 1.83 -24.55 -9.11
C LEU A 381 2.24 -23.89 -7.80
N ILE A 382 3.42 -24.19 -7.27
CA ILE A 382 3.95 -23.59 -6.02
C ILE A 382 4.15 -22.09 -6.18
N ASN A 383 4.57 -21.63 -7.36
CA ASN A 383 4.60 -20.22 -7.73
C ASN A 383 3.22 -19.55 -7.75
N ARG A 384 2.13 -20.33 -7.81
CA ARG A 384 0.75 -19.87 -7.95
C ARG A 384 -0.14 -20.12 -6.73
N MET A 385 0.35 -20.80 -5.71
CA MET A 385 -0.39 -21.02 -4.47
C MET A 385 -0.40 -19.76 -3.61
N THR A 386 -1.49 -19.50 -2.89
CA THR A 386 -1.64 -18.37 -1.96
C THR A 386 -0.64 -18.42 -0.81
N MET A 387 -0.18 -19.61 -0.42
CA MET A 387 0.99 -19.79 0.47
C MET A 387 2.27 -19.09 -0.04
N ARG A 388 2.38 -18.83 -1.35
CA ARG A 388 3.51 -18.13 -1.98
C ARG A 388 3.16 -16.84 -2.72
N GLN A 389 1.91 -16.63 -3.10
CA GLN A 389 1.48 -15.53 -3.98
C GLN A 389 1.28 -14.19 -3.27
N ASN A 390 2.27 -13.77 -2.50
CA ASN A 390 2.48 -12.35 -2.24
C ASN A 390 3.78 -11.88 -2.91
N TYR A 391 3.60 -11.60 -4.22
CA TYR A 391 4.46 -10.98 -5.24
C TYR A 391 5.57 -11.81 -5.93
N TRP A 392 5.62 -11.73 -7.27
CA TRP A 392 6.72 -11.11 -8.05
C TRP A 392 6.62 -11.35 -9.58
N THR A 393 6.74 -10.26 -10.37
CA THR A 393 7.21 -10.20 -11.79
C THR A 393 8.04 -8.90 -11.86
N LEU A 394 9.33 -8.77 -12.21
CA LEU A 394 10.29 -9.54 -13.01
C LEU A 394 11.75 -9.18 -12.58
N GLY A 395 12.63 -10.19 -12.44
CA GLY A 395 14.02 -10.24 -12.94
C GLY A 395 15.14 -9.29 -12.44
N ALA A 396 16.08 -9.90 -11.69
CA ALA A 396 17.55 -9.66 -11.64
C ALA A 396 18.13 -8.95 -10.41
N PHE A 397 18.43 -9.70 -9.35
CA PHE A 397 19.80 -10.06 -8.90
C PHE A 397 19.74 -10.73 -7.52
N CYS A 398 20.33 -11.92 -7.40
CA CYS A 398 20.59 -12.61 -6.13
C CYS A 398 21.57 -11.79 -5.28
N ALA A 399 21.05 -11.02 -4.31
CA ALA A 399 21.73 -10.64 -3.05
C ALA A 399 20.79 -9.78 -2.18
N ALA A 400 19.64 -10.32 -1.79
CA ALA A 400 18.84 -9.86 -0.64
C ALA A 400 17.83 -10.97 -0.29
N TYR A 401 18.36 -12.14 0.08
CA TYR A 401 17.58 -13.30 0.46
C TYR A 401 16.90 -13.09 1.83
N CYS A 402 15.64 -13.52 1.89
CA CYS A 402 14.82 -13.85 3.07
C CYS A 402 14.37 -12.73 4.02
N ARG A 403 13.27 -12.04 3.68
CA ARG A 403 12.39 -11.49 4.73
C ARG A 403 10.91 -11.30 4.35
N VAL A 404 10.33 -12.20 3.56
CA VAL A 404 8.88 -12.21 3.35
C VAL A 404 8.44 -13.65 3.09
N LEU A 405 8.14 -14.36 4.17
CA LEU A 405 7.24 -15.52 4.16
C LEU A 405 6.06 -15.15 5.07
N SER A 406 4.86 -15.57 4.66
CA SER A 406 3.63 -15.64 5.46
C SER A 406 2.86 -14.32 5.70
N ILE A 407 2.10 -13.85 4.70
CA ILE A 407 1.09 -12.77 4.91
C ILE A 407 -0.17 -13.30 5.63
N HIS A 408 -0.49 -14.60 5.56
CA HIS A 408 -1.62 -15.12 6.33
C HIS A 408 -1.29 -15.24 7.83
N HIS A 409 -0.08 -15.68 8.21
CA HIS A 409 0.29 -15.77 9.63
C HIS A 409 0.75 -14.45 10.29
N ALA A 410 1.25 -13.48 9.51
CA ALA A 410 1.70 -12.19 10.09
C ALA A 410 0.53 -11.29 10.57
N ILE A 411 -0.66 -11.42 9.99
CA ILE A 411 -1.85 -10.65 10.40
C ILE A 411 -2.43 -11.21 11.70
N GLU A 412 -2.42 -12.53 11.85
CA GLU A 412 -2.84 -13.23 13.07
C GLU A 412 -1.96 -12.82 14.26
N ASP A 413 -0.63 -12.82 14.09
CA ASP A 413 0.33 -12.48 15.15
C ASP A 413 0.27 -10.99 15.59
N GLU A 414 0.09 -10.06 14.64
CA GLU A 414 0.17 -8.62 14.92
C GLU A 414 -1.15 -7.98 15.36
N HIS A 415 -2.29 -8.56 14.94
CA HIS A 415 -3.61 -7.96 15.18
C HIS A 415 -4.56 -8.89 15.94
N MET A 416 -4.72 -10.15 15.51
CA MET A 416 -5.65 -11.09 16.15
C MET A 416 -5.15 -11.54 17.52
N PHE A 417 -3.90 -12.01 17.62
CA PHE A 417 -3.30 -12.49 18.87
C PHE A 417 -3.12 -11.35 19.88
N VAL A 418 -2.81 -10.14 19.42
CA VAL A 418 -2.75 -8.95 20.29
C VAL A 418 -4.15 -8.63 20.85
N SER A 419 -5.19 -8.72 20.02
CA SER A 419 -6.56 -8.44 20.45
C SER A 419 -7.10 -9.54 21.38
N LEU A 420 -6.82 -10.80 21.08
CA LEU A 420 -7.14 -11.95 21.94
C LEU A 420 -6.41 -11.89 23.28
N ARG A 421 -5.11 -11.57 23.29
CA ARG A 421 -4.32 -11.42 24.52
C ARG A 421 -4.79 -10.25 25.38
N ARG A 422 -5.32 -9.18 24.77
CA ARG A 422 -5.95 -8.06 25.49
C ARG A 422 -7.31 -8.42 26.05
N ALA A 423 -8.06 -9.27 25.35
CA ALA A 423 -9.39 -9.71 25.77
C ALA A 423 -9.33 -10.80 26.85
N ASP A 424 -8.35 -11.70 26.79
CA ASP A 424 -8.15 -12.79 27.73
C ASP A 424 -6.67 -13.16 27.87
N GLU A 425 -6.07 -12.79 29.01
CA GLU A 425 -4.67 -13.10 29.32
C GLU A 425 -4.44 -14.63 29.44
N GLY A 426 -5.48 -15.40 29.75
CA GLY A 426 -5.43 -16.87 29.85
C GLY A 426 -5.12 -17.58 28.54
N LEU A 427 -5.29 -16.91 27.39
CA LEU A 427 -4.95 -17.43 26.07
C LEU A 427 -3.45 -17.33 25.75
N SER A 428 -2.65 -16.63 26.57
CA SER A 428 -1.23 -16.40 26.29
C SER A 428 -0.43 -17.68 25.94
N PRO A 429 -0.59 -18.81 26.65
CA PRO A 429 0.12 -20.05 26.31
C PRO A 429 -0.28 -20.64 24.95
N VAL A 430 -1.54 -20.46 24.53
CA VAL A 430 -2.05 -20.92 23.21
C VAL A 430 -1.45 -20.04 22.12
N LEU A 431 -1.53 -18.71 22.29
CA LEU A 431 -1.04 -17.73 21.30
C LEU A 431 0.48 -17.79 21.14
N GLU A 432 1.23 -18.02 22.22
CA GLU A 432 2.69 -18.22 22.16
C GLU A 432 3.05 -19.50 21.41
N ARG A 433 2.28 -20.58 21.59
CA ARG A 433 2.48 -21.83 20.86
C ARG A 433 2.18 -21.65 19.36
N LEU A 434 1.05 -21.02 19.01
CA LEU A 434 0.70 -20.78 17.62
C LEU A 434 1.74 -19.92 16.91
N GLY A 435 2.24 -18.85 17.56
CA GLY A 435 3.32 -18.02 17.02
C GLY A 435 4.63 -18.80 16.80
N GLN A 436 4.96 -19.77 17.67
CA GLN A 436 6.11 -20.65 17.45
C GLN A 436 5.89 -21.63 16.29
N GLU A 437 4.67 -22.15 16.14
CA GLU A 437 4.30 -23.02 15.01
C GLU A 437 4.38 -22.25 13.67
N HIS A 438 4.05 -20.95 13.64
CA HIS A 438 4.24 -20.10 12.46
C HIS A 438 5.70 -20.01 12.00
N GLU A 439 6.65 -19.87 12.95
CA GLU A 439 8.09 -19.83 12.63
C GLU A 439 8.56 -21.15 12.00
N VAL A 440 8.09 -22.29 12.53
CA VAL A 440 8.40 -23.62 12.00
C VAL A 440 7.82 -23.80 10.59
N ILE A 441 6.56 -23.41 10.37
CA ILE A 441 5.93 -23.50 9.04
C ILE A 441 6.68 -22.65 8.02
N ALA A 442 7.16 -21.46 8.39
CA ALA A 442 7.96 -20.60 7.52
C ALA A 442 9.31 -21.25 7.14
N GLU A 443 9.96 -21.94 8.07
CA GLU A 443 11.18 -22.70 7.77
C GLU A 443 10.90 -23.85 6.79
N LEU A 444 9.83 -24.62 7.01
CA LEU A 444 9.43 -25.73 6.12
C LEU A 444 9.08 -25.26 4.70
N LEU A 445 8.43 -24.10 4.57
CA LEU A 445 8.17 -23.48 3.27
C LEU A 445 9.48 -23.07 2.55
N SER A 446 10.48 -22.60 3.30
CA SER A 446 11.81 -22.27 2.75
C SER A 446 12.54 -23.52 2.26
N ASP A 447 12.49 -24.60 3.05
CA ASP A 447 13.12 -25.87 2.72
C ASP A 447 12.48 -26.54 1.50
N LEU A 448 11.15 -26.43 1.39
CA LEU A 448 10.42 -26.87 0.20
C LEU A 448 10.87 -26.11 -1.06
N ASP A 449 11.02 -24.78 -1.01
CA ASP A 449 11.51 -24.00 -2.15
C ASP A 449 12.93 -24.41 -2.55
N ALA A 450 13.82 -24.59 -1.57
CA ALA A 450 15.18 -25.05 -1.81
C ALA A 450 15.22 -26.44 -2.48
N ALA A 451 14.39 -27.38 -2.01
CA ALA A 451 14.28 -28.72 -2.59
C ALA A 451 13.76 -28.67 -4.05
N LEU A 452 12.79 -27.81 -4.34
CA LEU A 452 12.24 -27.64 -5.69
C LEU A 452 13.24 -27.03 -6.66
N VAL A 453 14.06 -26.06 -6.20
CA VAL A 453 15.13 -25.46 -7.01
C VAL A 453 16.19 -26.52 -7.34
N ALA A 454 16.62 -27.30 -6.34
CA ALA A 454 17.60 -28.37 -6.54
C ALA A 454 17.11 -29.44 -7.52
N MET A 455 15.82 -29.80 -7.48
CA MET A 455 15.22 -30.79 -8.39
C MET A 455 15.28 -30.39 -9.88
N VAL A 456 15.36 -29.09 -10.19
CA VAL A 456 15.48 -28.61 -11.58
C VAL A 456 16.84 -28.96 -12.19
N GLU A 457 17.89 -29.01 -11.36
CA GLU A 457 19.26 -29.28 -11.79
C GLU A 457 19.61 -30.78 -11.68
N ASP A 458 19.00 -31.51 -10.74
CA ASP A 458 19.17 -32.95 -10.55
C ASP A 458 17.81 -33.70 -10.47
N PRO A 459 17.48 -34.54 -11.47
CA PRO A 459 16.26 -35.36 -11.47
C PRO A 459 16.14 -36.32 -10.27
N GLY A 460 17.24 -36.62 -9.56
CA GLY A 460 17.22 -37.39 -8.31
C GLY A 460 16.65 -36.64 -7.10
N GLY A 461 16.38 -35.33 -7.22
CA GLY A 461 15.90 -34.46 -6.14
C GLY A 461 14.42 -34.62 -5.75
N LEU A 462 13.64 -35.44 -6.47
CA LEU A 462 12.21 -35.61 -6.23
C LEU A 462 11.90 -36.17 -4.82
N ASP A 463 12.72 -37.08 -4.30
CA ASP A 463 12.51 -37.63 -2.96
C ASP A 463 12.73 -36.58 -1.86
N ALA A 464 13.54 -35.55 -2.11
CA ALA A 464 13.70 -34.42 -1.18
C ALA A 464 12.47 -33.51 -1.19
N VAL A 465 11.90 -33.24 -2.37
CA VAL A 465 10.65 -32.48 -2.51
C VAL A 465 9.49 -33.21 -1.84
N ARG A 466 9.37 -34.53 -2.02
CA ARG A 466 8.33 -35.34 -1.36
C ARG A 466 8.41 -35.25 0.15
N ARG A 467 9.62 -35.42 0.72
CA ARG A 467 9.82 -35.28 2.17
C ARG A 467 9.45 -33.89 2.68
N ALA A 468 9.86 -32.83 2.00
CA ALA A 468 9.54 -31.46 2.39
C ALA A 468 8.03 -31.17 2.33
N VAL A 469 7.32 -31.69 1.32
CA VAL A 469 5.85 -31.57 1.23
C VAL A 469 5.15 -32.37 2.33
N ASP A 470 5.61 -33.59 2.62
CA ASP A 470 5.02 -34.42 3.68
C ASP A 470 5.20 -33.77 5.06
N GLU A 471 6.39 -33.22 5.35
CA GLU A 471 6.71 -32.53 6.60
C GLU A 471 5.89 -31.23 6.76
N LEU A 472 5.83 -30.40 5.71
CA LEU A 472 4.96 -29.23 5.68
C LEU A 472 3.49 -29.61 5.88
N SER A 473 3.04 -30.72 5.28
CA SER A 473 1.66 -31.16 5.39
C SER A 473 1.29 -31.59 6.81
N GLU A 474 2.17 -32.35 7.47
CA GLU A 474 1.95 -32.81 8.83
C GLU A 474 1.85 -31.63 9.80
N VAL A 475 2.80 -30.68 9.70
CA VAL A 475 2.87 -29.53 10.59
C VAL A 475 1.73 -28.55 10.33
N LEU A 476 1.45 -28.19 9.07
CA LEU A 476 0.40 -27.24 8.72
C LEU A 476 -0.99 -27.78 9.10
N LEU A 477 -1.30 -29.04 8.81
CA LEU A 477 -2.61 -29.60 9.16
C LEU A 477 -2.80 -29.70 10.68
N SER A 478 -1.75 -30.03 11.43
CA SER A 478 -1.79 -30.04 12.90
C SER A 478 -1.99 -28.63 13.46
N HIS A 479 -1.33 -27.64 12.87
CA HIS A 479 -1.42 -26.24 13.27
C HIS A 479 -2.83 -25.68 13.05
N LEU A 480 -3.39 -25.82 11.84
CA LEU A 480 -4.74 -25.32 11.51
C LEU A 480 -5.82 -25.96 12.40
N ALA A 481 -5.68 -27.25 12.74
CA ALA A 481 -6.59 -27.92 13.64
C ALA A 481 -6.49 -27.39 15.08
N TYR A 482 -5.26 -27.19 15.57
CA TYR A 482 -5.02 -26.65 16.90
C TYR A 482 -5.54 -25.21 17.05
N GLU A 483 -5.35 -24.39 16.01
CA GLU A 483 -5.86 -23.02 16.00
C GLU A 483 -7.39 -22.96 15.98
N GLU A 484 -8.04 -23.77 15.14
CA GLU A 484 -9.51 -23.85 15.11
C GLU A 484 -10.08 -24.30 16.47
N ASP A 485 -9.47 -25.32 17.07
CA ASP A 485 -9.91 -25.88 18.35
C ASP A 485 -9.80 -24.87 19.50
N GLU A 486 -8.74 -24.06 19.53
CA GLU A 486 -8.44 -23.18 20.65
C GLU A 486 -8.93 -21.74 20.45
N LEU A 487 -9.02 -21.24 19.21
CA LEU A 487 -9.29 -19.82 18.94
C LEU A 487 -10.70 -19.53 18.43
N LEU A 488 -11.43 -20.49 17.86
CA LEU A 488 -12.78 -20.20 17.35
C LEU A 488 -13.70 -19.69 18.46
N GLU A 489 -13.78 -20.34 19.61
CA GLU A 489 -14.62 -19.87 20.72
C GLU A 489 -14.22 -18.47 21.21
N PRO A 490 -12.95 -18.19 21.51
CA PRO A 490 -12.51 -16.85 21.91
C PRO A 490 -12.79 -15.77 20.86
N ILE A 491 -12.55 -16.05 19.58
CA ILE A 491 -12.84 -15.13 18.48
C ILE A 491 -14.34 -14.79 18.46
N GLY A 492 -15.19 -15.81 18.57
CA GLY A 492 -16.63 -15.67 18.59
C GLY A 492 -17.12 -14.85 19.79
N ARG A 493 -16.59 -15.15 20.96
CA ARG A 493 -16.94 -14.54 22.25
C ARG A 493 -16.50 -13.08 22.33
N TYR A 494 -15.26 -12.78 21.95
CA TYR A 494 -14.68 -11.44 22.07
C TYR A 494 -14.93 -10.56 20.84
N GLY A 495 -15.54 -11.12 19.77
CA GLY A 495 -15.86 -10.36 18.57
C GLY A 495 -14.61 -9.87 17.82
N ILE A 496 -13.55 -10.67 17.83
CA ILE A 496 -12.27 -10.35 17.21
C ILE A 496 -12.42 -10.36 15.69
N VAL A 497 -11.89 -9.33 15.03
CA VAL A 497 -11.87 -9.21 13.57
C VAL A 497 -10.58 -9.86 13.04
N ILE A 498 -10.71 -10.64 11.96
CA ILE A 498 -9.63 -11.36 11.27
C ILE A 498 -9.55 -10.81 9.85
#